data_AF-A0A9E2EEL9-F1
#
_entry.id   AF-A0A9E2EEL9-F1
#
_cell.length_a   1.000
_cell.length_b   1.000
_cell.length_c   1.000
_cell.angle_alpha   90.00
_cell.angle_beta   90.00
_cell.angle_gamma   90.00
#
_symmetry.space_group_name_H-M   'P 1'
#
loop_
_entity.id
_entity.type
_entity.pdbx_description
1 polymer ?
#
loop_
_entity_poly.entity_id
_entity_poly.type
_entity_poly.pdbx_seq_one_letter_code
_entity_poly.pdbx_strand_id
1 'polypeptide(L)' 'RVQKVGRNEPCPCGSGKKFKKCCGAA' A
#
# COMPACT_ATOMS: atom_id res chain seq x y z
N ARG A 1 6.36 -10.28 -10.11
CA ARG A 1 5.33 -10.85 -9.21
C ARG A 1 4.72 -9.69 -8.44
N VAL A 2 3.64 -9.09 -8.92
CA VAL A 2 2.93 -8.05 -8.15
C VAL A 2 2.32 -8.76 -6.96
N GLN A 3 3.07 -8.78 -5.85
CA GLN A 3 2.55 -9.20 -4.56
C GLN A 3 1.36 -8.28 -4.32
N LYS A 4 0.16 -8.85 -4.24
CA LYS A 4 -1.06 -8.10 -3.93
C LYS A 4 -0.87 -7.56 -2.51
N VAL A 5 -0.28 -6.39 -2.38
CA VAL A 5 -0.13 -5.71 -1.09
C VAL A 5 -1.53 -5.55 -0.50
N GLY A 6 -1.72 -6.12 0.68
CA GLY A 6 -2.99 -6.03 1.38
C GLY A 6 -3.32 -4.56 1.62
N ARG A 7 -4.59 -4.16 1.46
CA ARG A 7 -5.01 -2.76 1.64
C ARG A 7 -4.64 -2.17 3.02
N ASN A 8 -4.48 -3.01 4.05
CA ASN A 8 -4.09 -2.57 5.39
C ASN A 8 -2.58 -2.61 5.66
N GLU A 9 -1.77 -3.21 4.79
CA GLU A 9 -0.32 -3.30 4.94
C GLU A 9 0.37 -1.94 4.71
N PRO A 10 1.60 -1.73 5.23
CA PRO A 10 2.40 -0.56 4.91
C PRO A 10 2.62 -0.42 3.40
N CYS A 11 2.54 0.80 2.89
CA CYS A 11 2.64 1.08 1.48
C CYS A 11 4.10 0.92 1.00
N PRO A 12 4.35 0.16 -0.08
CA PRO A 12 5.71 -0.12 -0.55
C PRO A 12 6.42 1.12 -1.14
N CYS A 13 5.75 2.26 -1.27
CA CYS A 13 6.36 3.53 -1.69
C CYS A 13 7.19 4.23 -0.60
N GLY A 14 7.26 3.67 0.61
CA GLY A 14 8.05 4.24 1.71
C GLY A 14 7.40 5.43 2.42
N SER A 15 6.13 5.74 2.15
CA SER A 15 5.43 6.87 2.77
C SER A 15 5.04 6.65 4.25
N GLY A 16 5.24 5.43 4.78
CA GLY A 16 4.77 5.03 6.12
C GLY A 16 3.24 4.89 6.25
N LYS A 17 2.46 5.24 5.22
CA LYS A 17 1.00 5.10 5.21
C LYS A 17 0.59 3.67 4.88
N LYS A 18 -0.62 3.26 5.29
CA LYS A 18 -1.24 2.01 4.81
C LYS A 18 -1.51 2.08 3.31
N PHE A 19 -1.39 0.97 2.59
CA PHE A 19 -1.56 0.90 1.13
C PHE A 19 -2.89 1.52 0.68
N LYS A 20 -4.01 1.21 1.34
CA LYS A 20 -5.33 1.79 1.04
C LYS A 20 -5.45 3.31 1.25
N LYS A 21 -4.53 3.93 1.98
CA LYS A 21 -4.49 5.38 2.25
C LYS A 21 -3.37 6.08 1.45
N CYS A 22 -2.76 5.40 0.49
CA CYS A 22 -1.65 5.90 -0.31
C CYS A 22 -1.77 5.39 -1.75
N CYS A 23 -0.83 4.59 -2.27
CA CYS A 23 -0.85 4.14 -3.67
C CYS A 23 -2.02 3.23 -4.03
N GLY A 24 -2.63 2.58 -3.03
CA GLY A 24 -3.84 1.78 -3.19
C GLY A 24 -5.12 2.57 -2.92
N ALA A 25 -5.04 3.88 -2.72
CA ALA A 25 -6.19 4.78 -2.74
C ALA A 25 -6.55 5.05 -4.21
N ALA A 26 -7.44 4.23 -4.74
CA ALA A 26 -8.43 4.73 -5.68
C ALA A 26 -9.55 5.37 -4.86
#